data_AF-A0A7Y5BNA8-F1
#
_entry.id   AF-A0A7Y5BNA8-F1
#
_cell.length_a   1.000
_cell.length_b   1.000
_cell.length_c   1.000
_cell.angle_alpha   90.00
_cell.angle_beta   90.00
_cell.angle_gamma   90.00
#
_symmetry.space_group_name_H-M   'P 1'
#
loop_
_entity.id
_entity.type
_entity.pdbx_description
1 polymer ?
#
loop_
_entity_poly.entity_id
_entity_poly.type
_entity_poly.pdbx_seq_one_letter_code
_entity_poly.pdbx_strand_id
1 'polypeptide(L)' 'DLTLEAGLKKHISFAMCRWTCALLDLRNGMEPDAIRQKLGISKIQWREIHHKLLQLDEQTPRE' A
#
# COMPACT_ATOMS: atom_id res chain seq x y z
N ASP A 1 -15.49 4.89 -15.41
CA ASP A 1 -15.28 4.62 -13.97
C ASP A 1 -14.59 3.27 -13.86
N LEU A 2 -13.27 3.24 -13.71
CA LEU A 2 -12.44 2.02 -13.84
C LEU A 2 -12.91 0.87 -12.95
N THR A 3 -13.53 1.20 -11.81
CA THR A 3 -14.10 0.23 -10.86
C THR A 3 -15.23 -0.61 -11.49
N LEU A 4 -16.08 0.00 -12.32
CA LEU A 4 -17.22 -0.65 -12.99
C LEU A 4 -16.76 -1.56 -14.13
N GLU A 5 -15.74 -1.16 -14.89
CA GLU A 5 -15.17 -1.98 -15.97
C GLU A 5 -14.35 -3.17 -15.46
N ALA A 6 -13.76 -3.07 -14.26
CA ALA A 6 -12.98 -4.14 -13.65
C ALA A 6 -13.83 -5.16 -12.85
N GLY A 7 -15.16 -5.03 -12.81
CA GLY A 7 -16.06 -5.95 -12.11
C GLY A 7 -15.93 -5.91 -10.57
N LEU A 8 -15.37 -4.85 -10.01
CA LEU A 8 -15.05 -4.74 -8.59
C LEU A 8 -16.24 -4.16 -7.80
N LYS A 9 -16.80 -4.95 -6.87
CA LYS A 9 -18.00 -4.58 -6.08
C LYS A 9 -17.80 -3.41 -5.10
N LYS A 10 -16.56 -2.99 -4.82
CA LYS A 10 -16.22 -1.87 -3.94
C LYS A 10 -15.64 -0.73 -4.77
N HIS A 11 -16.06 0.51 -4.51
CA HIS A 11 -15.41 1.71 -5.06
C HIS A 11 -13.93 1.72 -4.70
N ILE A 12 -13.06 1.57 -5.70
CA ILE A 12 -11.62 1.64 -5.51
C ILE A 12 -11.23 3.10 -5.63
N SER A 13 -10.58 3.62 -4.60
CA SER A 13 -9.99 4.95 -4.65
C SER A 13 -8.52 4.87 -5.04
N PHE A 14 -7.99 5.93 -5.64
CA PHE A 14 -6.56 6.04 -5.93
C PHE A 14 -5.69 5.86 -4.67
N ALA A 15 -6.21 6.25 -3.50
CA ALA A 15 -5.56 6.01 -2.23
C ALA A 15 -5.42 4.51 -1.94
N MET A 16 -6.47 3.70 -2.19
CA MET A 16 -6.39 2.24 -2.02
C MET A 16 -5.30 1.64 -2.89
N CYS A 17 -5.26 1.98 -4.20
CA CYS A 17 -4.22 1.49 -5.10
C CYS A 17 -2.81 1.89 -4.64
N ARG A 18 -2.63 3.10 -4.12
CA ARG A 18 -1.35 3.57 -3.59
C ARG A 18 -0.89 2.74 -2.39
N TRP A 19 -1.80 2.39 -1.49
CA TRP A 19 -1.51 1.54 -0.33
C TRP A 19 -1.21 0.10 -0.73
N THR A 20 -1.98 -0.47 -1.66
CA THR A 20 -1.72 -1.80 -2.22
C THR A 20 -0.35 -1.86 -2.90
N CYS A 21 0.02 -0.82 -3.65
CA CYS A 21 1.34 -0.74 -4.28
C CYS A 21 2.47 -0.71 -3.24
N ALA A 22 2.34 0.10 -2.18
CA ALA A 22 3.33 0.15 -1.11
C ALA A 22 3.47 -1.18 -0.36
N LEU A 23 2.36 -1.90 -0.14
CA LEU A 23 2.36 -3.23 0.45
C LEU A 23 3.06 -4.24 -0.45
N LEU A 24 2.80 -4.19 -1.76
CA LEU A 24 3.45 -5.06 -2.74
C LEU A 24 4.97 -4.80 -2.81
N ASP A 25 5.39 -3.53 -2.81
CA ASP A 25 6.79 -3.16 -2.78
C ASP A 25 7.49 -3.72 -1.52
N LEU A 26 6.83 -3.60 -0.36
CA LEU A 26 7.32 -4.16 0.91
C LEU A 26 7.48 -5.69 0.83
N ARG A 27 6.49 -6.40 0.27
CA ARG A 27 6.53 -7.86 0.06
C ARG A 27 7.63 -8.30 -0.90
N ASN A 28 7.89 -7.49 -1.92
CA ASN A 28 8.96 -7.72 -2.89
C ASN A 28 10.36 -7.42 -2.32
N GLY A 29 10.46 -7.07 -1.04
CA GLY A 29 11.73 -6.78 -0.38
C GLY A 29 12.32 -5.41 -0.75
N MET A 30 11.50 -4.46 -1.22
CA MET A 30 11.95 -3.10 -1.45
C MET A 30 12.31 -2.43 -0.12
N GLU A 31 13.43 -1.69 -0.13
CA GLU A 31 13.88 -0.95 1.05
C GLU A 31 12.80 0.03 1.57
N PRO A 32 12.53 0.07 2.90
CA PRO A 32 11.52 0.93 3.48
C PRO A 32 11.68 2.42 3.14
N ASP A 33 12.91 2.91 3.03
CA ASP A 33 13.15 4.31 2.67
C ASP A 33 12.78 4.61 1.20
N ALA A 34 12.96 3.63 0.29
CA ALA A 34 12.54 3.77 -1.09
C ALA A 34 11.00 3.84 -1.21
N ILE A 35 10.28 2.99 -0.46
CA ILE A 35 8.82 3.02 -0.39
C ILE A 35 8.33 4.37 0.16
N ARG A 36 8.98 4.87 1.23
CA ARG A 36 8.69 6.20 1.79
C ARG A 36 8.85 7.31 0.75
N GLN A 37 9.96 7.31 0.00
CA GLN A 37 10.22 8.29 -1.04
C GLN A 37 9.18 8.21 -2.17
N LYS A 38 8.84 7.00 -2.62
CA LYS A 38 7.80 6.73 -3.62
C LYS A 38 6.42 7.24 -3.16
N LEU A 39 6.12 7.07 -1.87
CA LEU A 39 4.90 7.59 -1.25
C LEU A 39 4.93 9.11 -1.05
N GLY A 40 6.08 9.76 -1.12
CA GLY A 40 6.21 11.22 -0.99
C GLY A 40 5.87 11.73 0.41
N ILE A 41 6.08 10.91 1.44
CA ILE A 41 5.71 11.22 2.83
C ILE A 41 6.93 11.51 3.71
N SER A 42 6.70 12.31 4.73
CA SER A 42 7.74 12.66 5.71
C SER A 42 8.18 11.43 6.52
N LYS A 43 9.39 11.47 7.09
CA LYS A 43 9.90 10.42 7.99
C LYS A 43 9.02 10.21 9.21
N ILE A 44 8.38 11.28 9.71
CA ILE A 44 7.49 11.22 10.87
C ILE A 44 6.25 10.40 10.52
N GLN A 45 5.58 10.73 9.41
CA GLN A 45 4.40 9.99 8.93
C GLN A 45 4.74 8.55 8.56
N TRP A 46 5.95 8.31 8.04
CA TRP A 46 6.39 6.97 7.67
C TRP A 46 6.41 6.00 8.84
N ARG A 47 6.80 6.43 10.04
CA ARG A 47 6.83 5.53 11.21
C ARG A 47 5.47 4.88 11.46
N GLU A 48 4.40 5.66 11.42
CA GLU A 48 3.05 5.16 11.62
C GLU A 48 2.57 4.31 10.45
N ILE A 49 2.81 4.79 9.22
CA ILE A 49 2.38 4.11 7.99
C ILE A 49 3.07 2.75 7.84
N HIS A 50 4.37 2.67 8.12
CA HIS A 50 5.13 1.44 8.02
C HIS A 50 4.59 0.37 8.99
N HIS A 51 4.24 0.77 10.22
CA HIS A 51 3.58 -0.15 11.15
C HIS A 51 2.23 -0.65 10.64
N LYS A 52 1.40 0.25 10.08
CA LYS A 52 0.11 -0.14 9.48
C LYS A 52 0.31 -1.07 8.28
N LEU A 53 1.33 -0.85 7.46
CA LEU A 53 1.67 -1.72 6.33
C LEU A 53 2.08 -3.12 6.79
N LEU A 54 2.90 -3.23 7.85
CA LEU A 54 3.28 -4.52 8.43
C LEU A 54 2.07 -5.27 8.99
N GLN A 55 1.18 -4.58 9.71
CA GLN A 55 -0.06 -5.18 10.20
C GLN A 55 -0.97 -5.63 9.05
N LEU A 56 -1.04 -4.83 7.97
CA LEU A 56 -1.82 -5.18 6.79
C LEU A 56 -1.21 -6.38 6.04
N ASP A 57 0.12 -6.49 6.02
CA ASP A 57 0.83 -7.65 5.45
C ASP A 57 0.48 -8.93 6.21
N GLU A 58 0.47 -8.86 7.54
CA GLU A 58 0.12 -9.98 8.41
C GLU A 58 -1.36 -10.41 8.25
N GLN A 59 -2.26 -9.44 8.07
CA GLN A 59 -3.70 -9.70 7.89
C GLN A 59 -4.06 -10.20 6.49
N THR A 60 -3.22 -9.93 5.48
CA THR A 60 -3.50 -10.28 4.09
C THR A 60 -2.72 -11.54 3.73
N PRO A 61 -3.35 -12.69 3.50
CA PRO A 61 -2.65 -13.90 3.07
C PRO A 61 -1.79 -13.63 1.83
N ARG A 62 -0.61 -14.23 1.76
CA ARG A 62 0.17 -14.28 0.52
C ARG A 62 -0.47 -15.37 -0.34
N GLU A 63 -1.14 -14.96 -1.41
CA GLU A 63 -1.69 -15.84 -2.43
C GLU A 63 -0.57 -16.51 -3.26
#